data_AF-A0A920JN72-F1
#
_entry.id   AF-A0A920JN72-F1
#
_cell.length_a   1.000
_cell.length_b   1.000
_cell.length_c   1.000
_cell.angle_alpha   90.00
_cell.angle_beta   90.00
_cell.angle_gamma   90.00
#
_symmetry.space_group_name_H-M   'P 1'
#
loop_
_entity.id
_entity.type
_entity.pdbx_description
1 polymer ?
#
loop_
_entity_poly.entity_id
_entity_poly.type
_entity_poly.pdbx_seq_one_letter_code
_entity_poly.pdbx_strand_id
1 'polypeptide(L)'
;MAQEKEANDSKGLVKSSAVVGGMTFISRISGFLRDVVFANIFGASAYTDAFFISFKIPNFFRRLFAEGALIQAFVPILNDIKENDRDNLKRFISYMQGNLAFILILIVTLGIIFSETVINIFAPGFGSEDDRLEVASAMLKITFPYLFFISLTALFSRNIEYT
;
A
#
# COMPACT_ATOMS: atom_id res chain seq x y z
N MET A 1 -39.13 13.09 15.30
CA MET A 1 -37.72 13.53 15.43
C MET A 1 -36.71 12.38 15.32
N ALA A 2 -36.85 11.24 16.01
CA ALA A 2 -35.92 10.10 15.86
C ALA A 2 -36.02 9.38 14.49
N GLN A 3 -37.23 9.09 14.02
CA GLN A 3 -37.47 8.40 12.74
C GLN A 3 -37.05 9.22 11.49
N GLU A 4 -37.12 10.54 11.59
CA GLU A 4 -36.72 11.45 10.50
C GLU A 4 -35.18 11.55 10.39
N LYS A 5 -34.47 11.37 11.51
CA LYS A 5 -33.00 11.33 11.56
C LYS A 5 -32.46 10.01 10.99
N GLU A 6 -33.08 8.87 11.29
CA GLU A 6 -32.76 7.56 10.69
C GLU A 6 -33.00 7.52 9.17
N ALA A 7 -34.09 8.12 8.70
CA ALA A 7 -34.40 8.21 7.27
C ALA A 7 -33.41 9.10 6.48
N ASN A 8 -32.81 10.09 7.14
CA ASN A 8 -31.82 10.97 6.53
C ASN A 8 -30.41 10.33 6.51
N ASP A 9 -30.05 9.61 7.59
CA ASP A 9 -28.79 8.84 7.67
C ASP A 9 -28.76 7.69 6.65
N SER A 10 -29.86 6.95 6.50
CA SER A 10 -29.96 5.88 5.50
C SER A 10 -29.83 6.39 4.06
N LYS A 11 -30.41 7.55 3.73
CA LYS A 11 -30.22 8.20 2.42
C LYS A 11 -28.78 8.67 2.20
N GLY A 12 -28.13 9.21 3.24
CA GLY A 12 -26.73 9.61 3.21
C GLY A 12 -25.77 8.44 3.00
N LEU A 13 -26.03 7.32 3.68
CA LEU A 13 -25.26 6.08 3.55
C LEU A 13 -25.41 5.47 2.15
N VAL A 14 -26.63 5.34 1.63
CA VAL A 14 -26.87 4.80 0.28
C VAL A 14 -26.17 5.65 -0.79
N LYS A 15 -26.24 6.99 -0.68
CA LYS A 15 -25.54 7.89 -1.59
C LYS A 15 -24.02 7.72 -1.51
N SER A 16 -23.47 7.62 -0.31
CA SER A 16 -22.03 7.45 -0.08
C SER A 16 -21.53 6.10 -0.61
N SER A 17 -22.26 5.01 -0.34
CA SER A 17 -21.98 3.69 -0.87
C SER A 17 -22.04 3.65 -2.40
N ALA A 18 -23.01 4.34 -3.01
CA ALA A 18 -23.12 4.43 -4.47
C ALA A 18 -21.93 5.17 -5.09
N VAL A 19 -21.47 6.26 -4.47
CA VAL A 19 -20.29 7.01 -4.93
C VAL A 19 -19.02 6.19 -4.79
N VAL A 20 -18.77 5.57 -3.63
CA VAL A 20 -17.58 4.74 -3.40
C VAL A 20 -17.59 3.51 -4.33
N GLY A 21 -18.75 2.87 -4.49
CA GLY A 21 -18.94 1.75 -5.41
C GLY A 21 -18.67 2.14 -6.86
N GLY A 22 -19.21 3.27 -7.31
CA GLY A 22 -18.98 3.81 -8.66
C GLY A 22 -17.51 4.13 -8.91
N MET A 23 -16.85 4.83 -7.97
CA MET A 23 -15.42 5.14 -8.07
C MET A 23 -14.56 3.87 -8.09
N THR A 24 -14.94 2.86 -7.32
CA THR A 24 -14.26 1.55 -7.31
C THR A 24 -14.43 0.83 -8.65
N PHE A 25 -15.63 0.85 -9.23
CA PHE A 25 -15.91 0.23 -10.52
C PHE A 25 -15.12 0.87 -11.66
N ILE A 26 -15.09 2.21 -11.71
CA ILE A 26 -14.29 2.98 -12.68
C ILE A 26 -12.80 2.64 -12.53
N SER A 27 -12.31 2.55 -11.30
CA SER A 27 -10.91 2.18 -11.02
C SER A 27 -10.58 0.77 -11.50
N ARG A 28 -11.50 -0.19 -11.32
CA ARG A 28 -11.34 -1.57 -11.82
C ARG A 28 -11.35 -1.65 -13.33
N ILE A 29 -12.27 -0.95 -14.01
CA ILE A 29 -12.30 -0.88 -15.48
C ILE A 29 -11.01 -0.24 -16.01
N SER A 30 -10.56 0.85 -15.40
CA SER A 30 -9.33 1.54 -15.81
C SER A 30 -8.09 0.65 -15.63
N GLY A 31 -8.03 -0.11 -14.53
CA GLY A 31 -7.01 -1.14 -14.31
C GLY A 31 -7.07 -2.26 -15.34
N PHE A 32 -8.27 -2.77 -15.64
CA PHE A 32 -8.44 -3.81 -16.65
C PHE A 32 -8.02 -3.33 -18.05
N LEU A 33 -8.39 -2.11 -18.45
CA LEU A 33 -7.96 -1.51 -19.71
C LEU A 33 -6.43 -1.36 -19.78
N ARG A 34 -5.79 -0.96 -18.66
CA ARG A 34 -4.33 -0.96 -18.56
C ARG A 34 -3.79 -2.36 -18.84
N ASP A 35 -4.31 -3.39 -18.18
CA ASP A 35 -3.82 -4.75 -18.36
C ASP A 35 -4.00 -5.26 -19.81
N VAL A 36 -5.12 -4.94 -20.46
CA VAL A 36 -5.36 -5.25 -21.88
C VAL A 36 -4.37 -4.52 -22.79
N VAL A 37 -4.12 -3.24 -22.56
CA VAL A 37 -3.15 -2.46 -23.34
C VAL A 37 -1.73 -3.03 -23.17
N PHE A 38 -1.34 -3.36 -21.93
CA PHE A 38 -0.06 -3.99 -21.64
C PHE A 38 0.07 -5.34 -22.36
N ALA A 39 -0.95 -6.19 -22.30
CA ALA A 39 -0.96 -7.48 -22.98
C ALA A 39 -0.90 -7.35 -24.51
N ASN A 40 -1.54 -6.33 -25.10
CA ASN A 40 -1.50 -6.11 -26.55
C ASN A 40 -0.14 -5.56 -27.03
N ILE A 41 0.48 -4.64 -26.26
CA ILE A 41 1.75 -4.00 -26.65
C ILE A 41 2.93 -4.94 -26.40
N PHE A 42 2.97 -5.58 -25.23
CA PHE A 42 4.13 -6.37 -24.80
C PHE A 42 3.95 -7.88 -24.94
N GLY A 43 2.72 -8.37 -25.12
CA GLY A 43 2.42 -9.80 -25.25
C GLY A 43 2.75 -10.63 -24.01
N ALA A 44 2.67 -11.96 -24.15
CA ALA A 44 3.27 -12.89 -23.20
C ALA A 44 4.78 -12.93 -23.45
N SER A 45 5.52 -12.01 -22.83
CA SER A 45 6.97 -11.88 -22.98
C SER A 45 7.69 -11.90 -21.63
N ALA A 46 8.97 -12.28 -21.67
CA ALA A 46 9.85 -12.28 -20.52
C ALA A 46 9.87 -10.94 -19.77
N TYR A 47 9.86 -9.82 -20.50
CA TYR A 47 9.79 -8.47 -19.95
C TYR A 47 8.46 -8.18 -19.23
N THR A 48 7.35 -8.71 -19.74
CA THR A 48 6.02 -8.53 -19.12
C THR A 48 5.93 -9.28 -17.79
N ASP A 49 6.45 -10.51 -17.74
CA ASP A 49 6.53 -11.29 -16.50
C ASP A 49 7.41 -10.57 -15.45
N ALA A 50 8.58 -10.09 -15.87
CA ALA A 50 9.50 -9.34 -15.03
C ALA A 50 8.85 -8.05 -14.47
N PHE A 51 8.11 -7.32 -15.30
CA PHE A 51 7.35 -6.15 -14.88
C PHE A 51 6.26 -6.50 -13.85
N PHE A 52 5.45 -7.53 -14.10
CA PHE A 52 4.39 -7.88 -13.17
C PHE A 52 4.92 -8.35 -11.81
N ILE A 53 6.01 -9.12 -11.77
CA ILE A 53 6.63 -9.53 -10.52
C ILE A 53 7.21 -8.33 -9.77
N SER A 54 8.04 -7.52 -10.44
CA SER A 54 8.65 -6.35 -9.83
C SER A 54 7.62 -5.35 -9.33
N PHE A 55 6.47 -5.20 -10.00
CA PHE A 55 5.38 -4.34 -9.56
C PHE A 55 4.54 -4.94 -8.42
N LYS A 56 4.35 -6.27 -8.36
CA LYS A 56 3.58 -6.93 -7.29
C LYS A 56 4.23 -6.77 -5.92
N ILE A 57 5.56 -6.78 -5.85
CA ILE A 57 6.31 -6.75 -4.59
C ILE A 57 6.07 -5.43 -3.82
N PRO A 58 6.30 -4.22 -4.39
CA PRO A 58 5.94 -2.96 -3.74
C PRO A 58 4.46 -2.89 -3.36
N ASN A 59 3.56 -3.41 -4.21
CA ASN A 59 2.13 -3.40 -3.93
C ASN A 59 1.75 -4.29 -2.74
N PHE A 60 2.38 -5.45 -2.58
CA PHE A 60 2.21 -6.30 -1.41
C PHE A 60 2.59 -5.54 -0.12
N PHE A 61 3.77 -4.91 -0.11
CA PHE A 61 4.20 -4.12 1.04
C PHE A 61 3.33 -2.87 1.27
N ARG A 62 2.85 -2.21 0.21
CA ARG A 62 1.87 -1.11 0.30
C ARG A 62 0.60 -1.57 1.02
N ARG A 63 0.10 -2.77 0.73
CA ARG A 63 -1.06 -3.33 1.42
C ARG A 63 -0.77 -3.60 2.90
N LEU A 64 0.43 -4.07 3.22
CA LEU A 64 0.84 -4.33 4.60
C LEU A 64 1.00 -3.04 5.44
N PHE A 65 1.71 -2.05 4.89
CA PHE A 65 2.12 -0.85 5.63
C PHE A 65 1.24 0.37 5.39
N ALA A 66 0.76 0.61 4.16
CA ALA A 66 0.08 1.84 3.78
C ALA A 66 -1.46 1.73 3.78
N GLU A 67 -2.04 0.58 3.43
CA GLU A 67 -3.50 0.35 3.61
C GLU A 67 -3.87 0.24 5.10
N GLY A 68 -2.85 0.23 5.97
CA GLY A 68 -3.00 0.40 7.40
C GLY A 68 -3.42 -0.87 8.12
N ALA A 69 -3.10 -2.05 7.59
CA ALA A 69 -3.19 -3.29 8.37
C ALA A 69 -2.35 -3.18 9.65
N LEU A 70 -1.12 -2.66 9.51
CA LEU A 70 -0.26 -2.36 10.65
C LEU A 70 -0.87 -1.31 11.58
N ILE A 71 -1.42 -0.21 11.05
CA ILE A 71 -1.99 0.86 11.88
C ILE A 71 -3.29 0.42 12.57
N GLN A 72 -4.13 -0.39 11.91
CA GLN A 72 -5.35 -0.95 12.50
C GLN A 72 -5.05 -1.77 13.75
N ALA A 73 -3.93 -2.51 13.77
CA ALA A 73 -3.49 -3.23 14.95
C ALA A 73 -3.09 -2.31 16.12
N PHE A 74 -2.71 -1.05 15.84
CA PHE A 74 -2.35 -0.05 16.85
C PHE A 74 -3.52 0.82 17.32
N VAL A 75 -4.67 0.80 16.64
CA VAL A 75 -5.85 1.60 17.02
C VAL A 75 -6.29 1.36 18.47
N PRO A 76 -6.38 0.12 18.98
CA PRO A 76 -6.77 -0.12 20.37
C PRO A 76 -5.80 0.52 21.37
N ILE A 77 -4.50 0.44 21.10
CA ILE A 77 -3.44 1.01 21.95
C ILE A 77 -3.50 2.54 21.92
N LEU A 78 -3.72 3.14 20.74
CA LEU A 78 -3.90 4.59 20.60
C LEU A 78 -5.14 5.09 21.36
N ASN A 79 -6.24 4.33 21.35
CA ASN A 79 -7.44 4.68 22.09
C ASN A 79 -7.22 4.62 23.61
N ASP A 80 -6.51 3.59 24.10
CA ASP A 80 -6.17 3.46 25.52
C ASP A 80 -5.30 4.64 26.01
N ILE A 81 -4.27 5.02 25.24
CA ILE A 81 -3.43 6.18 25.57
C ILE A 81 -4.24 7.49 25.49
N LYS A 82 -5.16 7.61 24.54
CA LYS A 82 -6.03 8.80 24.42
C LYS A 82 -6.99 8.97 25.60
N GLU A 83 -7.36 7.88 26.27
CA GLU A 83 -8.24 7.93 27.44
C GLU A 83 -7.44 8.15 28.73
N ASN A 84 -6.29 7.50 28.88
CA ASN A 84 -5.52 7.49 30.13
C ASN A 84 -4.40 8.53 30.20
N ASP A 85 -3.84 8.97 29.06
CA ASP A 85 -2.65 9.83 29.00
C ASP A 85 -2.60 10.69 27.73
N ARG A 86 -3.54 11.64 27.64
CA ARG A 86 -3.69 12.55 26.48
C ARG A 86 -2.45 13.38 26.20
N ASP A 87 -1.72 13.79 27.24
CA ASP A 87 -0.55 14.64 27.10
C ASP A 87 0.59 13.90 26.40
N ASN A 88 0.71 12.57 26.62
CA ASN A 88 1.71 11.75 25.94
C ASN A 88 1.25 11.19 24.58
N LEU A 89 -0.03 11.27 24.21
CA LEU A 89 -0.55 10.74 22.94
C LEU A 89 0.21 11.27 21.72
N LYS A 90 0.42 12.59 21.63
CA LYS A 90 1.16 13.21 20.49
C LYS A 90 2.62 12.75 20.42
N ARG A 91 3.23 12.55 21.58
CA ARG A 91 4.62 12.08 21.70
C ARG A 91 4.73 10.62 21.28
N PHE A 92 3.79 9.77 21.72
CA PHE A 92 3.71 8.37 21.31
C PHE A 92 3.53 8.21 19.81
N ILE A 93 2.60 8.96 19.20
CA ILE A 93 2.36 8.94 17.76
C ILE A 93 3.63 9.36 17.00
N SER A 94 4.31 10.43 17.44
CA SER A 94 5.57 10.89 16.83
C SER A 94 6.66 9.81 16.88
N TYR A 95 6.83 9.11 18.01
CA TYR A 95 7.81 8.02 18.11
C TYR A 95 7.43 6.82 17.24
N MET A 96 6.15 6.44 17.19
CA MET A 96 5.68 5.35 16.34
C MET A 96 5.94 5.66 14.86
N GLN A 97 5.61 6.87 14.41
CA GLN A 97 5.85 7.32 13.04
C GLN A 97 7.34 7.36 12.70
N GLY A 98 8.18 7.90 13.59
CA GLY A 98 9.63 7.94 13.41
C GLY A 98 10.24 6.54 13.29
N ASN A 99 9.85 5.62 14.17
CA ASN A 99 10.31 4.23 14.12
C ASN A 99 9.86 3.53 12.83
N LEU A 100 8.60 3.70 12.42
CA LEU A 100 8.09 3.10 11.20
C LEU A 100 8.78 3.68 9.95
N ALA A 101 8.98 4.99 9.89
CA ALA A 101 9.73 5.63 8.80
C ALA A 101 11.17 5.09 8.72
N PHE A 102 11.85 4.95 9.87
CA PHE A 102 13.19 4.36 9.93
C PHE A 102 13.22 2.91 9.44
N ILE A 103 12.29 2.07 9.90
CA ILE A 103 12.15 0.68 9.45
C ILE A 103 11.89 0.62 7.94
N LEU A 104 11.02 1.49 7.41
CA LEU A 104 10.74 1.53 5.97
C LEU A 104 11.96 1.95 5.15
N ILE A 105 12.78 2.88 5.64
CA ILE A 105 14.05 3.23 4.98
C ILE A 105 14.98 2.02 4.94
N LEU A 106 15.09 1.27 6.04
CA LEU A 106 15.89 0.04 6.07
C LEU A 106 15.35 -1.00 5.08
N ILE A 107 14.04 -1.26 5.10
CA ILE A 107 13.39 -2.21 4.18
C ILE A 107 13.64 -1.82 2.73
N VAL A 108 13.40 -0.54 2.38
CA VAL A 108 13.60 -0.05 1.01
C VAL A 108 15.05 -0.16 0.59
N THR A 109 15.99 0.25 1.44
CA THR A 109 17.43 0.18 1.15
C THR A 109 17.87 -1.27 0.96
N LEU A 110 17.49 -2.17 1.85
CA LEU A 110 17.80 -3.59 1.75
C LEU A 110 17.15 -4.22 0.52
N GLY A 111 15.91 -3.87 0.20
CA GLY A 111 15.24 -4.40 -1.00
C GLY A 111 15.84 -3.91 -2.31
N ILE A 112 16.47 -2.73 -2.33
CA ILE A 112 17.23 -2.23 -3.49
C ILE A 112 18.56 -2.97 -3.61
N ILE A 113 19.32 -3.09 -2.50
CA ILE A 113 20.62 -3.76 -2.45
C ILE A 113 20.48 -5.25 -2.80
N PHE A 114 19.51 -5.92 -2.20
CA PHE A 114 19.26 -7.37 -2.36
C PHE A 114 18.11 -7.65 -3.34
N SER A 115 17.90 -6.76 -4.32
CA SER A 115 16.77 -6.84 -5.27
C SER A 115 16.71 -8.16 -6.04
N GLU A 116 17.84 -8.71 -6.49
CA GLU A 116 17.87 -10.02 -7.15
C GLU A 116 17.41 -11.14 -6.20
N THR A 117 17.89 -11.14 -4.96
CA THR A 117 17.47 -12.10 -3.93
C THR A 117 15.98 -11.97 -3.65
N VAL A 118 15.47 -10.73 -3.54
CA VAL A 118 14.05 -10.46 -3.34
C VAL A 118 13.23 -10.99 -4.53
N ILE A 119 13.63 -10.72 -5.76
CA ILE A 119 12.95 -11.28 -6.94
C ILE A 119 12.96 -12.81 -6.91
N ASN A 120 14.10 -13.43 -6.61
CA ASN A 120 14.20 -14.90 -6.58
C ASN A 120 13.29 -15.52 -5.50
N ILE A 121 13.09 -14.86 -4.35
CA ILE A 121 12.13 -15.30 -3.32
C ILE A 121 10.68 -15.22 -3.82
N PHE A 122 10.32 -14.14 -4.52
CA PHE A 122 8.94 -13.93 -4.99
C PHE A 122 8.63 -14.63 -6.32
N ALA A 123 9.66 -14.96 -7.10
CA ALA A 123 9.59 -15.62 -8.40
C ALA A 123 10.76 -16.61 -8.56
N PRO A 124 10.76 -17.72 -7.80
CA PRO A 124 11.84 -18.73 -7.87
C PRO A 124 11.94 -19.43 -9.23
N GLY A 125 10.95 -19.22 -10.11
CA GLY A 125 10.98 -19.69 -11.50
C GLY A 125 11.84 -18.84 -12.44
N PHE A 126 12.32 -17.66 -12.02
CA PHE A 126 13.33 -16.89 -12.74
C PHE A 126 14.69 -17.38 -12.24
N GLY A 127 15.23 -18.42 -12.88
CA GLY A 127 16.52 -18.98 -12.49
C GLY A 127 17.66 -17.95 -12.55
N SER A 128 18.83 -18.30 -12.02
CA SER A 128 20.01 -17.42 -12.00
C SER A 128 20.60 -17.09 -13.39
N GLU A 129 20.29 -17.90 -14.40
CA GLU A 129 20.68 -17.67 -15.80
C GLU A 129 19.54 -17.06 -16.64
N ASP A 130 18.43 -16.68 -16.01
CA ASP A 130 17.27 -16.12 -16.68
C ASP A 130 17.40 -14.59 -16.78
N ASP A 131 17.43 -14.05 -17.99
CA ASP A 131 17.45 -12.60 -18.25
C ASP A 131 16.31 -11.85 -17.54
N ARG A 132 15.19 -12.55 -17.24
CA ARG A 132 14.08 -11.97 -16.46
C ARG A 132 14.46 -11.55 -15.05
N LEU A 133 15.42 -12.24 -14.42
CA LEU A 133 15.87 -11.92 -13.07
C LEU A 133 16.53 -10.54 -13.03
N GLU A 134 17.44 -10.28 -13.97
CA GLU A 134 18.14 -9.00 -14.08
C GLU A 134 17.16 -7.87 -14.38
N VAL A 135 16.26 -8.06 -15.36
CA VAL A 135 15.24 -7.07 -15.73
C VAL A 135 14.29 -6.78 -14.56
N ALA A 136 13.78 -7.81 -13.90
CA ALA A 136 12.86 -7.65 -12.77
C ALA A 136 13.55 -6.98 -11.58
N SER A 137 14.83 -7.32 -11.33
CA SER A 137 15.64 -6.67 -10.30
C SER A 137 15.83 -5.18 -10.58
N ALA A 138 16.18 -4.81 -11.82
CA ALA A 138 16.31 -3.42 -12.23
C ALA A 138 14.99 -2.64 -12.07
N MET A 139 13.87 -3.23 -12.48
CA MET A 139 12.54 -2.64 -12.29
C MET A 139 12.15 -2.54 -10.81
N LEU A 140 12.52 -3.51 -9.99
CA LEU A 140 12.29 -3.47 -8.55
C LEU A 140 13.05 -2.31 -7.92
N LYS A 141 14.33 -2.10 -8.25
CA LYS A 141 15.12 -0.96 -7.73
C LYS A 141 14.44 0.39 -7.99
N ILE A 142 13.78 0.54 -9.14
CA ILE A 142 13.04 1.75 -9.53
C ILE A 142 11.73 1.87 -8.76
N THR A 143 10.98 0.77 -8.62
CA THR A 143 9.63 0.77 -8.06
C THR A 143 9.60 0.65 -6.54
N PHE A 144 10.63 0.12 -5.90
CA PHE A 144 10.64 -0.11 -4.46
C PHE A 144 10.64 1.17 -3.59
N PRO A 145 11.32 2.28 -3.97
CA PRO A 145 11.23 3.55 -3.25
C PRO A 145 9.81 4.09 -3.07
N TYR A 146 8.89 3.77 -4.00
CA TYR A 146 7.47 4.13 -3.87
C TYR A 146 6.86 3.66 -2.55
N LEU A 147 7.31 2.51 -2.01
CA LEU A 147 6.83 1.97 -0.74
C LEU A 147 7.02 2.96 0.43
N PHE A 148 8.15 3.65 0.47
CA PHE A 148 8.42 4.64 1.52
C PHE A 148 7.43 5.80 1.44
N PHE A 149 7.26 6.38 0.25
CA PHE A 149 6.40 7.56 0.05
C PHE A 149 4.92 7.26 0.31
N ILE A 150 4.42 6.13 -0.19
CA ILE A 150 3.01 5.78 -0.01
C ILE A 150 2.68 5.46 1.45
N SER A 151 3.59 4.79 2.16
CA SER A 151 3.42 4.47 3.58
C SER A 151 3.48 5.73 4.44
N LEU A 152 4.39 6.66 4.12
CA LEU A 152 4.49 7.95 4.80
C LEU A 152 3.23 8.80 4.61
N THR A 153 2.69 8.84 3.39
CA THR A 153 1.42 9.53 3.08
C THR A 153 0.25 8.95 3.89
N ALA A 154 0.16 7.62 3.97
CA ALA A 154 -0.88 6.95 4.75
C ALA A 154 -0.78 7.25 6.26
N LEU A 155 0.44 7.32 6.80
CA LEU A 155 0.67 7.68 8.20
C LEU A 155 0.27 9.12 8.52
N PHE A 156 0.62 10.06 7.63
CA PHE A 156 0.23 11.46 7.81
C PHE A 156 -1.29 11.65 7.69
N SER A 157 -1.93 10.98 6.73
CA SER A 157 -3.40 11.05 6.58
C SER A 157 -4.13 10.59 7.85
N ARG A 158 -3.61 9.58 8.56
CA ARG A 158 -4.22 9.08 9.80
C ARG A 158 -3.89 9.95 11.02
N ASN A 159 -2.73 10.56 11.09
CA ASN A 159 -2.38 11.47 12.20
C ASN A 159 -3.38 12.61 12.35
N ILE A 160 -3.90 13.12 11.23
CA ILE A 160 -4.91 14.17 11.17
C ILE A 160 -6.23 13.72 11.82
N GLU A 161 -6.54 12.43 11.83
CA GLU A 161 -7.75 11.88 12.47
C GLU A 161 -7.65 11.82 14.01
N TYR A 162 -6.43 11.78 14.55
CA TYR A 162 -6.16 11.69 15.99
C TYR A 162 -5.77 13.03 16.65
N THR A 163 -5.53 14.08 15.85
CA THR A 163 -5.19 15.43 16.34
C THR A 163 -6.44 16.27 16.50
#